data_AF-A0A955XLG2-F1
#
_entry.id   AF-A0A955XLG2-F1
#
_cell.length_a   1.000
_cell.length_b   1.000
_cell.length_c   1.000
_cell.angle_alpha   90.00
_cell.angle_beta   90.00
_cell.angle_gamma   90.00
#
_symmetry.space_group_name_H-M   'P 1'
#
loop_
_entity.id
_entity.type
_entity.pdbx_description
1 polymer ?
#
loop_
_entity_poly.entity_id
_entity_poly.type
_entity_poly.pdbx_seq_one_letter_code
_entity_poly.pdbx_strand_id
1 'polypeptide(L)'
;RIETDRAVVGAGLVREACAGETMGAADAAMAADDEPDPVVRAVWQRIAEDEQRHAALGWQTLAWLLADADASLRAVALDAFDDALGRLVRRPGRDEVVATVVPPAMAALGLVQEVDGGTI
;
A
#
# COMPACT_ATOMS: atom_id res chain seq x y z
N ARG A 1 21.19 14.16 5.97
CA ARG A 1 20.36 14.22 7.19
C ARG A 1 19.03 13.60 6.83
N ILE A 2 18.56 12.58 7.56
CA ILE A 2 17.23 12.02 7.32
C ILE A 2 16.21 13.04 7.80
N GLU A 3 15.27 13.42 6.93
CA GLU A 3 14.13 14.28 7.27
C GLU A 3 13.22 13.48 8.22
N THR A 4 12.87 14.07 9.37
CA THR A 4 12.12 13.38 10.44
C THR A 4 10.82 14.10 10.79
N ASP A 5 10.36 14.99 9.91
CA ASP A 5 9.05 15.60 10.03
C ASP A 5 7.95 14.53 9.89
N ARG A 6 6.99 14.53 10.83
CA ARG A 6 5.95 13.50 10.90
C ARG A 6 5.07 13.45 9.65
N ALA A 7 4.79 14.60 9.04
CA ALA A 7 3.98 14.67 7.83
C ALA A 7 4.75 14.13 6.62
N VAL A 8 6.04 14.49 6.50
CA VAL A 8 6.91 13.93 5.45
C VAL A 8 7.04 12.41 5.59
N VAL A 9 7.29 11.92 6.81
CA VAL A 9 7.40 10.48 7.10
C VAL A 9 6.07 9.77 6.83
N GLY A 10 4.94 10.33 7.27
CA GLY A 10 3.62 9.76 7.03
C GLY A 10 3.28 9.64 5.55
N ALA A 11 3.54 10.69 4.77
CA ALA A 11 3.32 10.67 3.33
C ALA A 11 4.25 9.67 2.61
N GLY A 12 5.50 9.51 3.09
CA GLY A 12 6.43 8.49 2.61
C GLY A 12 5.95 7.07 2.91
N LEU A 13 5.50 6.81 4.14
CA LEU A 13 4.90 5.52 4.53
C LEU A 13 3.73 5.14 3.63
N VAL A 14 2.85 6.10 3.31
CA VAL A 14 1.69 5.86 2.44
C VAL A 14 2.14 5.47 1.02
N ARG A 15 3.01 6.25 0.39
CA ARG A 15 3.38 6.04 -1.01
C ARG A 15 4.25 4.81 -1.22
N GLU A 16 5.27 4.65 -0.38
CA GLU A 16 6.31 3.64 -0.59
C GLU A 16 5.92 2.35 0.10
N ALA A 17 5.78 2.37 1.43
CA ALA A 17 5.57 1.15 2.20
C ALA A 17 4.15 0.58 2.07
N CYS A 18 3.11 1.43 2.16
CA CYS A 18 1.72 0.98 2.13
C CYS A 18 1.29 0.66 0.70
N ALA A 19 1.18 1.67 -0.16
CA ALA A 19 0.70 1.47 -1.52
C ALA A 19 1.73 0.77 -2.43
N GLY A 20 3.00 1.20 -2.35
CA GLY A 20 4.09 0.67 -3.17
C GLY A 20 4.34 -0.82 -2.93
N GLU A 21 4.62 -1.23 -1.69
CA GLU A 21 4.94 -2.63 -1.40
C GLU A 21 3.73 -3.56 -1.48
N THR A 22 2.51 -3.08 -1.18
CA THR A 22 1.30 -3.89 -1.40
C THR A 22 1.14 -4.23 -2.89
N MET A 23 1.38 -3.25 -3.77
CA MET A 23 1.36 -3.50 -5.21
C MET A 23 2.58 -4.27 -5.70
N GLY A 24 3.76 -4.04 -5.13
CA GLY A 24 4.98 -4.79 -5.43
C GLY A 24 4.83 -6.27 -5.11
N ALA A 25 4.20 -6.60 -3.98
CA ALA A 25 3.84 -7.96 -3.63
C ALA A 25 2.88 -8.61 -4.65
N ALA A 26 1.83 -7.90 -5.05
CA ALA A 26 0.87 -8.40 -6.05
C ALA A 26 1.55 -8.61 -7.42
N ASP A 27 2.32 -7.63 -7.87
CA ASP A 27 3.05 -7.69 -9.14
C ASP A 27 4.07 -8.84 -9.15
N ALA A 28 4.80 -9.04 -8.06
CA ALA A 28 5.78 -10.13 -7.93
C ALA A 28 5.09 -11.52 -7.88
N ALA A 29 3.94 -11.62 -7.23
CA ALA A 29 3.15 -12.86 -7.21
C ALA A 29 2.65 -13.21 -8.62
N MET A 30 2.09 -12.23 -9.35
CA MET A 30 1.66 -12.41 -10.74
C MET A 30 2.85 -12.79 -11.65
N ALA A 31 4.01 -12.15 -11.47
CA ALA A 31 5.22 -12.49 -12.22
C ALA A 31 5.70 -13.91 -11.94
N ALA A 32 5.57 -14.40 -10.69
CA ALA A 32 5.90 -15.79 -10.36
C ALA A 32 4.99 -16.79 -11.07
N ASP A 33 3.70 -16.49 -11.18
CA ASP A 33 2.72 -17.37 -11.82
C ASP A 33 2.99 -17.57 -13.32
N ASP A 34 3.47 -16.52 -14.00
CA ASP A 34 3.76 -16.53 -15.44
C ASP A 34 5.20 -16.95 -15.79
N GLU A 35 6.12 -17.03 -14.82
CA GLU A 35 7.55 -17.28 -15.07
C GLU A 35 7.84 -18.77 -15.32
N PRO A 36 8.34 -19.19 -16.50
CA PRO A 36 8.63 -20.59 -16.79
C PRO A 36 9.90 -21.13 -16.11
N ASP A 37 10.95 -20.30 -15.94
CA ASP A 37 12.19 -20.73 -15.32
C ASP A 37 11.99 -20.94 -13.80
N PRO A 38 12.22 -22.16 -13.27
CA PRO A 38 11.97 -22.44 -11.87
C PRO A 38 12.86 -21.63 -10.91
N VAL A 39 14.07 -21.21 -11.33
CA VAL A 39 14.96 -20.40 -10.50
C VAL A 39 14.45 -18.97 -10.43
N VAL A 40 14.05 -18.39 -11.56
CA VAL A 40 13.50 -17.02 -11.60
C VAL A 40 12.15 -16.97 -10.88
N ARG A 41 11.29 -17.99 -11.06
CA ARG A 41 10.02 -18.11 -10.31
C ARG A 41 10.25 -18.08 -8.80
N ALA A 42 11.23 -18.83 -8.29
CA ALA A 42 11.54 -18.84 -6.87
C ALA A 42 12.02 -17.47 -6.36
N VAL A 43 12.74 -16.70 -7.20
CA VAL A 43 13.12 -15.32 -6.89
C VAL A 43 11.88 -14.42 -6.80
N TRP A 44 10.96 -14.50 -7.77
CA TRP A 44 9.71 -13.72 -7.73
C TRP A 44 8.85 -14.04 -6.50
N GLN A 45 8.73 -15.31 -6.13
CA GLN A 45 8.03 -15.72 -4.92
C GLN A 45 8.66 -15.11 -3.66
N ARG A 46 9.99 -15.11 -3.58
CA ARG A 46 10.69 -14.50 -2.44
C ARG A 46 10.51 -12.99 -2.38
N ILE A 47 10.53 -12.31 -3.53
CA ILE A 47 10.23 -10.88 -3.62
C ILE A 47 8.81 -10.62 -3.12
N ALA A 48 7.83 -11.40 -3.57
CA ALA A 48 6.44 -11.24 -3.12
C ALA A 48 6.31 -11.38 -1.59
N GLU A 49 7.00 -12.36 -0.98
CA GLU A 49 7.03 -12.54 0.48
C GLU A 49 7.72 -11.39 1.23
N ASP A 50 8.82 -10.86 0.68
CA ASP A 50 9.53 -9.71 1.24
C ASP A 50 8.63 -8.46 1.22
N GLU A 51 8.01 -8.16 0.07
CA GLU A 51 7.14 -6.99 -0.06
C GLU A 51 5.84 -7.11 0.73
N GLN A 52 5.28 -8.32 0.91
CA GLN A 52 4.15 -8.53 1.83
C GLN A 52 4.52 -8.15 3.26
N ARG A 53 5.72 -8.51 3.73
CA ARG A 53 6.21 -8.15 5.07
C ARG A 53 6.46 -6.65 5.20
N HIS A 54 7.04 -6.02 4.16
CA HIS A 54 7.26 -4.58 4.15
C HIS A 54 5.94 -3.81 4.15
N ALA A 55 4.97 -4.23 3.35
CA ALA A 55 3.62 -3.67 3.33
C ALA A 55 2.99 -3.77 4.73
N ALA A 56 2.98 -4.96 5.33
CA ALA A 56 2.42 -5.17 6.66
C ALA A 56 3.04 -4.24 7.72
N LEU A 57 4.36 -4.07 7.71
CA LEU A 57 5.05 -3.13 8.59
C LEU A 57 4.66 -1.68 8.30
N GLY A 58 4.61 -1.28 7.02
CA GLY A 58 4.21 0.06 6.60
C GLY A 58 2.82 0.43 7.11
N TRP A 59 1.86 -0.47 6.88
CA TRP A 59 0.47 -0.33 7.32
C TRP A 59 0.34 -0.23 8.85
N GLN A 60 0.99 -1.11 9.61
CA GLN A 60 1.02 -1.06 11.07
C GLN A 60 1.64 0.24 11.60
N THR A 61 2.72 0.69 10.97
CA THR A 61 3.42 1.93 11.33
C THR A 61 2.55 3.15 11.05
N LEU A 62 1.84 3.17 9.93
CA LEU A 62 0.90 4.24 9.60
C LEU A 62 -0.27 4.29 10.59
N ALA A 63 -0.85 3.14 10.94
CA ALA A 63 -1.91 3.08 11.95
C ALA A 63 -1.45 3.63 13.31
N TRP A 64 -0.24 3.25 13.75
CA TRP A 64 0.38 3.81 14.95
C TRP A 64 0.59 5.33 14.85
N LEU A 65 1.11 5.82 13.72
CA LEU A 65 1.37 7.24 13.50
C LEU A 65 0.07 8.07 13.56
N LEU A 66 -1.02 7.51 13.02
CA LEU A 66 -2.32 8.18 12.91
C LEU A 66 -3.16 8.09 14.19
N ALA A 67 -2.88 7.17 15.12
CA ALA A 67 -3.65 7.02 16.37
C ALA A 67 -3.78 8.35 17.14
N ASP A 68 -2.67 9.08 17.27
CA ASP A 68 -2.61 10.39 17.97
C ASP A 68 -2.41 11.57 17.00
N ALA A 69 -2.72 11.40 15.71
CA ALA A 69 -2.52 12.44 14.70
C ALA A 69 -3.60 13.53 14.78
N ASP A 70 -3.16 14.78 14.64
CA ASP A 70 -4.05 15.92 14.40
C ASP A 70 -4.67 15.86 12.98
N ALA A 71 -5.61 16.76 12.72
CA ALA A 71 -6.32 16.83 11.44
C ALA A 71 -5.37 17.11 10.26
N SER A 72 -4.28 17.86 10.49
CA SER A 72 -3.32 18.22 9.45
C SER A 72 -2.53 17.00 8.98
N LEU A 73 -1.99 16.22 9.91
CA LEU A 73 -1.25 15.00 9.60
C LEU A 73 -2.15 13.94 8.94
N ARG A 74 -3.41 13.83 9.38
CA ARG A 74 -4.41 12.95 8.74
C ARG A 74 -4.69 13.38 7.30
N ALA A 75 -4.88 14.67 7.05
CA ALA A 75 -5.10 15.20 5.71
C ALA A 75 -3.91 14.89 4.78
N VAL A 76 -2.67 15.07 5.26
CA VAL A 76 -1.47 14.73 4.49
C VAL A 76 -1.40 13.24 4.12
N ALA A 77 -1.79 12.35 5.03
CA ALA A 77 -1.83 10.92 4.75
C ALA A 77 -2.90 10.57 3.70
N LEU A 78 -4.08 11.18 3.78
CA LEU A 78 -5.17 11.01 2.80
C LEU A 78 -4.78 11.53 1.42
N ASP A 79 -4.22 12.74 1.33
CA ASP A 79 -3.73 13.30 0.06
C ASP A 79 -2.65 12.40 -0.56
N ALA A 80 -1.79 11.81 0.27
CA ALA A 80 -0.79 10.87 -0.19
C ALA A 80 -1.40 9.56 -0.71
N PHE A 81 -2.52 9.08 -0.13
CA PHE A 81 -3.24 7.92 -0.63
C PHE A 81 -3.87 8.23 -1.99
N ASP A 82 -4.55 9.37 -2.13
CA ASP A 82 -5.18 9.78 -3.38
C ASP A 82 -4.15 9.89 -4.52
N ASP A 83 -3.00 10.52 -4.25
CA ASP A 83 -1.91 10.60 -5.24
C ASP A 83 -1.33 9.20 -5.56
N ALA A 84 -1.07 8.36 -4.56
CA ALA A 84 -0.52 7.02 -4.76
C ALA A 84 -1.47 6.12 -5.58
N LEU A 85 -2.74 6.06 -5.18
CA LEU A 85 -3.77 5.28 -5.87
C LEU A 85 -4.00 5.81 -7.28
N GLY A 86 -4.05 7.14 -7.45
CA GLY A 86 -4.17 7.77 -8.75
C GLY A 86 -3.02 7.43 -9.70
N ARG A 87 -1.79 7.27 -9.18
CA ARG A 87 -0.64 6.81 -9.98
C ARG A 87 -0.73 5.34 -10.34
N LEU A 88 -1.17 4.49 -9.40
CA LEU A 88 -1.28 3.05 -9.61
C LEU A 88 -2.35 2.69 -10.63
N VAL A 89 -3.55 3.29 -10.53
CA VAL A 89 -4.66 3.09 -11.47
C VAL A 89 -4.33 3.62 -12.88
N ARG A 90 -3.45 4.63 -13.01
CA ARG A 90 -3.00 5.08 -14.34
C ARG A 90 -2.11 4.06 -15.06
N ARG A 91 -1.62 3.02 -14.37
CA ARG A 91 -0.85 1.96 -15.01
C ARG A 91 -1.82 0.97 -15.67
N PRO A 92 -1.68 0.69 -16.98
CA PRO A 92 -2.59 -0.20 -17.68
C PRO A 92 -2.71 -1.58 -17.00
N GLY A 93 -3.94 -2.04 -16.80
CA GLY A 93 -4.23 -3.37 -16.24
C GLY A 93 -4.00 -3.51 -14.74
N ARG A 94 -3.95 -2.40 -13.97
CA ARG A 94 -3.77 -2.43 -12.51
C ARG A 94 -5.03 -2.08 -11.71
N ASP A 95 -6.06 -1.56 -12.34
CA ASP A 95 -7.26 -1.03 -11.68
C ASP A 95 -7.91 -2.05 -10.73
N GLU A 96 -8.16 -3.26 -11.23
CA GLU A 96 -8.78 -4.35 -10.48
C GLU A 96 -7.86 -4.87 -9.36
N VAL A 97 -6.55 -4.93 -9.60
CA VAL A 97 -5.57 -5.34 -8.59
C VAL A 97 -5.54 -4.32 -7.45
N VAL A 98 -5.44 -3.03 -7.76
CA VAL A 98 -5.45 -1.96 -6.75
C VAL A 98 -6.71 -2.03 -5.89
N ALA A 99 -7.88 -2.19 -6.51
CA ALA A 99 -9.16 -2.27 -5.82
C ALA A 99 -9.29 -3.50 -4.88
N THR A 100 -8.55 -4.58 -5.15
CA THR A 100 -8.61 -5.82 -4.38
C THR A 100 -7.56 -5.92 -3.28
N VAL A 101 -6.47 -5.16 -3.33
CA VAL A 101 -5.38 -5.27 -2.35
C VAL A 101 -5.26 -4.08 -1.40
N VAL A 102 -5.50 -2.85 -1.86
CA VAL A 102 -5.28 -1.65 -1.02
C VAL A 102 -6.46 -1.33 -0.09
N PRO A 103 -7.72 -1.25 -0.54
CA PRO A 103 -8.85 -0.95 0.35
C PRO A 103 -9.01 -1.95 1.51
N PRO A 104 -8.86 -3.28 1.32
CA PRO A 104 -8.92 -4.23 2.43
C PRO A 104 -7.84 -4.00 3.49
N ALA A 105 -6.62 -3.62 3.08
CA ALA A 105 -5.55 -3.31 4.02
C ALA A 105 -5.86 -2.07 4.87
N MET A 106 -6.46 -1.03 4.27
CA MET A 106 -6.93 0.14 5.01
C MET A 106 -8.05 -0.22 6.00
N ALA A 107 -9.01 -1.04 5.57
CA ALA A 107 -10.15 -1.46 6.40
C ALA A 107 -9.72 -2.33 7.58
N ALA A 108 -8.80 -3.27 7.37
CA ALA A 108 -8.28 -4.15 8.43
C ALA A 108 -7.63 -3.40 9.60
N LEU A 109 -7.16 -2.18 9.36
CA LEU A 109 -6.54 -1.32 10.36
C LEU A 109 -7.42 -0.14 10.80
N GLY A 110 -8.69 -0.12 10.38
CA GLY A 110 -9.64 0.93 10.74
C GLY A 110 -9.25 2.32 10.20
N LEU A 111 -8.44 2.38 9.14
CA LEU A 111 -8.01 3.65 8.51
C LEU A 111 -9.09 4.23 7.59
N VAL A 112 -10.05 3.41 7.18
CA VAL A 112 -11.30 3.85 6.56
C VAL A 112 -12.46 3.42 7.47
N GLN A 113 -13.45 4.29 7.62
CA GLN A 113 -14.74 3.91 8.18
C GLN A 113 -15.48 3.12 7.09
N GLU A 114 -16.11 1.99 7.43
CA GLU A 114 -17.11 1.41 6.54
C GLU A 114 -18.15 2.48 6.23
N VAL A 115 -18.35 2.77 4.95
CA VAL A 115 -19.54 3.49 4.51
C VAL A 115 -20.71 2.52 4.69
N ASP A 116 -21.47 2.70 5.77
CA ASP A 116 -22.74 2.01 5.97
C ASP A 116 -23.63 2.23 4.73
N GLY A 117 -23.72 1.20 3.89
CA GLY A 117 -24.73 1.00 2.85
C GLY A 117 -24.85 2.06 1.77
N GLY A 118 -24.29 1.79 0.58
CA GLY A 118 -24.78 2.45 -0.64
C GLY A 118 -23.90 2.30 -1.86
N THR A 119 -24.38 1.49 -2.82
CA THR A 119 -23.99 1.50 -4.24
C THR A 119 -23.88 2.92 -4.80
N ILE A 120 -22.74 3.25 -5.41
CA ILE A 120 -22.65 3.89 -6.74
C ILE A 120 -21.51 3.22 -7.49
#